data_AF-A0A5C8G179-F1
#
_entry.id   AF-A0A5C8G179-F1
#
_cell.length_a   1.000
_cell.length_b   1.000
_cell.length_c   1.000
_cell.angle_alpha   90.00
_cell.angle_beta   90.00
_cell.angle_gamma   90.00
#
_symmetry.space_group_name_H-M   'P 1'
#
loop_
_entity.id
_entity.type
_entity.pdbx_description
1 polymer ?
#
loop_
_entity_poly.entity_id
_entity_poly.type
_entity_poly.pdbx_seq_one_letter_code
_entity_poly.pdbx_strand_id
1 'polypeptide(L)'
;MQSDIKNKIENTSTDDILSFIKLAWNLEEIKTEELSLEKCISLVKKEFNQKLYSSACVLDKKDVDRSSKYRFEIHICFLDKNNEPMLKGNAKHWIIYTNALDKDLLNQFAGKDMILLK
;
A
#
# COMPACT_ATOMS: atom_id res chain seq x y z
N MET A 1 6.97 25.73 25.07
CA MET A 1 7.39 24.91 23.91
C MET A 1 7.08 23.41 24.09
N GLN A 2 7.64 22.72 25.10
CA GLN A 2 7.27 21.31 25.37
C GLN A 2 5.81 21.16 25.85
N SER A 3 5.30 22.10 26.66
CA SER A 3 3.91 22.16 27.10
C SER A 3 2.91 22.35 25.95
N ASP A 4 3.29 23.15 24.95
CA ASP A 4 2.42 23.50 23.82
C ASP A 4 2.33 22.35 22.81
N ILE A 5 3.42 21.58 22.66
CA ILE A 5 3.44 20.34 21.89
C ILE A 5 2.55 19.29 22.55
N LYS A 6 2.65 19.14 23.88
CA LYS A 6 1.84 18.17 24.63
C LYS A 6 0.34 18.49 24.55
N ASN A 7 -0.04 19.75 24.78
CA ASN A 7 -1.43 20.20 24.65
C ASN A 7 -1.97 20.04 23.23
N LYS A 8 -1.16 20.27 22.18
CA LYS A 8 -1.60 20.05 20.80
C LYS A 8 -1.88 18.57 20.52
N ILE A 9 -1.01 17.67 20.98
CA ILE A 9 -1.19 16.23 20.80
C ILE A 9 -2.44 15.73 21.55
N GLU A 10 -2.66 16.19 22.78
CA GLU A 10 -3.83 15.81 23.60
C GLU A 10 -5.17 16.31 23.02
N ASN A 11 -5.16 17.37 22.21
CA ASN A 11 -6.35 17.92 21.55
C ASN A 11 -6.48 17.52 20.07
N THR A 12 -5.56 16.72 19.55
CA THR A 12 -5.62 16.22 18.16
C THR A 12 -6.44 14.93 18.16
N SER A 13 -7.41 14.82 17.24
CA SER A 13 -8.21 13.60 17.15
C SER A 13 -7.33 12.40 16.75
N THR A 14 -7.74 11.20 17.13
CA THR A 14 -7.06 9.97 16.71
C THR A 14 -7.02 9.85 15.19
N ASP A 15 -8.05 10.31 14.49
CA ASP A 15 -8.13 10.32 13.03
C ASP A 15 -7.09 11.25 12.41
N ASP A 16 -6.87 12.43 13.00
CA ASP A 16 -5.85 13.37 12.54
C ASP A 16 -4.44 12.79 12.75
N ILE A 17 -4.17 12.19 13.91
CA ILE A 17 -2.89 11.51 14.19
C ILE A 17 -2.64 10.39 13.17
N LEU A 18 -3.66 9.57 12.89
CA LEU A 18 -3.57 8.51 11.90
C LEU A 18 -3.29 9.07 10.50
N SER A 19 -3.89 10.19 10.14
CA SER A 19 -3.65 10.86 8.85
C SER A 19 -2.20 11.33 8.71
N PHE A 20 -1.62 11.93 9.76
CA PHE A 20 -0.23 12.37 9.78
C PHE A 20 0.74 11.20 9.69
N ILE A 21 0.45 10.11 10.39
CA ILE A 21 1.21 8.86 10.31
C ILE A 21 1.22 8.34 8.88
N LYS A 22 0.04 8.22 8.24
CA LYS A 22 -0.07 7.75 6.84
C LYS A 22 0.73 8.64 5.88
N LEU A 23 0.63 9.95 6.04
CA LEU A 23 1.40 10.91 5.24
C LEU A 23 2.92 10.74 5.42
N ALA A 24 3.39 10.62 6.66
CA ALA A 24 4.81 10.42 6.97
C ALA A 24 5.35 9.10 6.38
N TRP A 25 4.51 8.06 6.36
CA TRP A 25 4.83 6.77 5.74
C TRP A 25 4.59 6.71 4.24
N ASN A 26 4.17 7.81 3.61
CA ASN A 26 3.76 7.87 2.21
C ASN A 26 2.79 6.72 1.83
N LEU A 27 1.88 6.43 2.75
CA LEU A 27 0.91 5.35 2.69
C LEU A 27 -0.43 5.89 2.19
N GLU A 28 -1.00 5.22 1.19
CA GLU A 28 -2.34 5.51 0.68
C GLU A 28 -3.23 4.27 0.75
N GLU A 29 -4.41 4.43 1.33
CA GLU A 29 -5.42 3.37 1.39
C GLU A 29 -6.48 3.59 0.32
N ILE A 30 -6.76 2.54 -0.46
CA ILE A 30 -7.80 2.55 -1.49
C ILE A 30 -8.82 1.48 -1.15
N LYS A 31 -10.11 1.83 -1.25
CA LYS A 31 -11.23 0.90 -1.07
C LYS A 31 -11.95 0.77 -2.40
N THR A 32 -12.09 -0.44 -2.91
CA THR A 32 -12.75 -0.70 -4.20
C THR A 32 -13.49 -2.04 -4.17
N GLU A 33 -14.60 -2.18 -4.89
CA GLU A 33 -15.34 -3.45 -4.95
C GLU A 33 -14.53 -4.54 -5.68
N GLU A 34 -13.86 -4.16 -6.77
CA GLU A 34 -12.97 -5.03 -7.55
C GLU A 34 -11.65 -4.31 -7.85
N LEU A 35 -10.54 -5.06 -7.80
CA LEU A 35 -9.22 -4.59 -8.19
C LEU A 35 -8.76 -5.29 -9.47
N SER A 36 -8.39 -4.50 -10.48
CA SER A 36 -7.84 -5.01 -11.74
C SER A 36 -6.31 -4.99 -11.78
N LEU A 37 -5.73 -5.88 -12.58
CA LEU A 37 -4.30 -5.84 -12.88
C LEU A 37 -3.90 -4.50 -13.54
N GLU A 38 -4.73 -3.97 -14.43
CA GLU A 38 -4.52 -2.68 -15.10
C GLU A 38 -4.40 -1.54 -14.08
N LYS A 39 -5.26 -1.53 -13.05
CA LYS A 39 -5.21 -0.52 -12.00
C LYS A 39 -3.90 -0.61 -11.21
N CYS A 40 -3.45 -1.81 -10.86
CA CYS A 40 -2.16 -2.03 -10.18
C CYS A 40 -1.01 -1.47 -11.01
N ILE A 41 -0.96 -1.82 -12.30
CA ILE A 41 0.07 -1.34 -13.23
C ILE A 41 0.03 0.18 -13.37
N SER A 42 -1.17 0.77 -13.45
CA SER A 42 -1.33 2.22 -13.60
C SER A 42 -0.84 2.99 -12.38
N LEU A 43 -1.11 2.50 -11.17
CA LEU A 43 -0.58 3.07 -9.92
C LEU A 43 0.95 3.05 -9.90
N VAL A 44 1.53 1.89 -10.22
CA VAL A 44 2.99 1.71 -10.29
C VAL A 44 3.60 2.65 -11.32
N LYS A 45 3.08 2.67 -12.56
CA LYS A 45 3.62 3.49 -13.66
C LYS A 45 3.63 4.99 -13.34
N LYS A 46 2.65 5.49 -12.59
CA LYS A 46 2.56 6.90 -12.23
C LYS A 46 3.72 7.37 -11.35
N GLU A 47 4.20 6.51 -10.45
CA GLU A 47 5.20 6.87 -9.43
C GLU A 47 6.57 6.22 -9.68
N PHE A 48 6.67 5.26 -10.63
CA PHE A 48 7.90 4.48 -10.83
C PHE A 48 9.06 5.34 -11.35
N ASN A 49 10.17 5.31 -10.62
CA ASN A 49 11.41 5.96 -11.00
C ASN A 49 12.52 4.91 -11.10
N GLN A 50 12.92 4.59 -12.34
CA GLN A 50 13.98 3.62 -12.62
C GLN A 50 15.35 3.97 -12.02
N LYS A 51 15.62 5.23 -11.64
CA LYS A 51 16.86 5.58 -10.94
C LYS A 51 16.84 5.13 -9.49
N LEU A 52 15.66 5.12 -8.87
CA LEU A 52 15.48 4.83 -7.45
C LEU A 52 15.09 3.36 -7.21
N TYR A 53 14.21 2.82 -8.07
CA TYR A 53 13.56 1.53 -7.82
C TYR A 53 14.07 0.47 -8.80
N SER A 54 14.17 -0.78 -8.35
CA SER A 54 14.46 -1.93 -9.21
C SER A 54 13.20 -2.50 -9.85
N SER A 55 12.09 -2.48 -9.11
CA SER A 55 10.79 -3.04 -9.49
C SER A 55 9.71 -2.57 -8.51
N ALA A 56 8.46 -2.95 -8.77
CA ALA A 56 7.37 -2.87 -7.81
C ALA A 56 6.85 -4.28 -7.52
N CYS A 57 6.34 -4.50 -6.31
CA CYS A 57 5.66 -5.73 -5.94
C CYS A 57 4.18 -5.45 -5.66
N VAL A 58 3.33 -6.41 -6.05
CA VAL A 58 1.92 -6.50 -5.66
C VAL A 58 1.78 -7.75 -4.81
N LEU A 59 1.36 -7.58 -3.56
CA LEU A 59 1.32 -8.62 -2.53
C LEU A 59 -0.12 -8.86 -2.09
N ASP A 60 -0.58 -10.11 -2.13
CA ASP A 60 -1.84 -10.50 -1.51
C ASP A 60 -1.57 -10.94 -0.07
N LYS A 61 -1.97 -10.11 0.88
CA LYS A 61 -1.76 -10.41 2.30
C LYS A 61 -2.86 -11.36 2.77
N LYS A 62 -2.53 -12.65 2.81
CA LYS A 62 -3.49 -13.72 3.17
C LYS A 62 -4.02 -13.67 4.59
N ASP A 63 -3.29 -13.06 5.52
CA ASP A 63 -3.71 -12.88 6.92
C ASP A 63 -4.57 -11.62 7.08
N VAL A 64 -5.56 -11.43 6.20
CA VAL A 64 -6.57 -10.38 6.41
C VAL A 64 -7.36 -10.76 7.65
N ASP A 65 -7.42 -9.84 8.61
CA ASP A 65 -8.24 -10.01 9.80
C ASP A 65 -9.68 -10.35 9.38
N ARG A 66 -10.22 -11.45 9.88
CA ARG A 66 -11.57 -11.96 9.52
C ARG A 66 -12.70 -10.99 9.93
N SER A 67 -12.36 -9.93 10.67
CA SER A 67 -13.23 -8.80 10.99
C SER A 67 -13.39 -7.79 9.84
N SER A 68 -12.55 -7.88 8.79
CA SER A 68 -12.58 -7.01 7.63
C SER A 68 -13.83 -7.25 6.77
N LYS A 69 -14.52 -6.15 6.40
CA LYS A 69 -15.58 -6.16 5.36
C LYS A 69 -15.06 -6.67 4.01
N TYR A 70 -13.75 -6.56 3.76
CA TYR A 70 -13.11 -6.85 2.49
C TYR A 70 -12.44 -8.22 2.50
N ARG A 71 -12.59 -8.95 1.39
CA ARG A 71 -12.01 -10.29 1.21
C ARG A 71 -10.50 -10.29 0.98
N PHE A 72 -9.96 -9.24 0.38
CA PHE A 72 -8.56 -9.12 0.01
C PHE A 72 -7.95 -7.82 0.55
N GLU A 73 -6.69 -7.89 0.97
CA GLU A 73 -5.83 -6.75 1.32
C GLU A 73 -4.57 -6.82 0.45
N ILE A 74 -4.55 -6.03 -0.62
CA ILE A 74 -3.46 -6.01 -1.59
C ILE A 74 -2.51 -4.87 -1.27
N HIS A 75 -1.23 -5.19 -1.07
CA HIS A 75 -0.17 -4.21 -0.87
C HIS A 75 0.57 -3.97 -2.18
N ILE A 76 0.85 -2.71 -2.50
CA ILE A 76 1.74 -2.34 -3.60
C ILE A 76 2.87 -1.47 -3.07
N CYS A 77 4.12 -1.91 -3.24
CA CYS A 77 5.29 -1.12 -2.84
C CYS A 77 6.45 -1.29 -3.82
N PHE A 78 7.37 -0.34 -3.81
CA PHE A 78 8.58 -0.38 -4.62
C PHE A 78 9.71 -1.13 -3.92
N LEU A 79 10.57 -1.77 -4.72
CA LEU A 79 11.80 -2.38 -4.26
C LEU A 79 12.99 -1.47 -4.60
N ASP A 80 13.94 -1.36 -3.67
CA ASP A 80 15.19 -0.64 -3.90
C ASP A 80 16.14 -1.43 -4.82
N LYS A 81 17.36 -0.90 -5.04
CA LYS A 81 18.37 -1.56 -5.89
C LYS A 81 18.93 -2.86 -5.35
N ASN A 82 18.66 -3.18 -4.08
CA ASN A 82 19.02 -4.44 -3.43
C ASN A 82 17.84 -5.42 -3.36
N ASN A 83 16.69 -5.08 -3.96
CA ASN A 83 15.42 -5.82 -3.90
C ASN A 83 14.74 -5.78 -2.52
N GLU A 84 15.05 -4.79 -1.69
CA GLU A 84 14.40 -4.61 -0.39
C GLU A 84 13.16 -3.70 -0.52
N PRO A 85 12.04 -4.04 0.16
CA PRO A 85 10.82 -3.25 0.07
C PRO A 85 10.95 -1.89 0.76
N MET A 86 10.58 -0.83 0.04
CA MET A 86 10.67 0.56 0.49
C MET A 86 9.41 0.97 1.26
N LEU A 87 9.32 0.57 2.54
CA LEU A 87 8.16 0.79 3.41
C LEU A 87 8.37 1.86 4.49
N LYS A 88 9.46 2.63 4.42
CA LYS A 88 9.85 3.60 5.46
C LYS A 88 9.48 5.04 5.09
N GLY A 89 8.45 5.23 4.26
CA GLY A 89 8.03 6.54 3.74
C GLY A 89 8.90 7.12 2.62
N ASN A 90 9.97 6.43 2.25
CA ASN A 90 10.90 6.82 1.18
C ASN A 90 10.37 6.55 -0.23
N ALA A 91 9.28 5.80 -0.37
CA ALA A 91 8.56 5.58 -1.61
C ALA A 91 7.06 5.42 -1.33
N LYS A 92 6.24 5.58 -2.36
CA LYS A 92 4.78 5.43 -2.23
C LYS A 92 4.43 3.97 -1.92
N HIS A 93 3.53 3.77 -0.96
CA HIS A 93 2.98 2.47 -0.59
C HIS A 93 1.45 2.56 -0.66
N TRP A 94 0.83 1.58 -1.31
CA TRP A 94 -0.63 1.44 -1.32
C TRP A 94 -1.07 0.20 -0.56
N ILE A 95 -2.17 0.35 0.17
CA ILE A 95 -2.96 -0.76 0.67
C ILE A 95 -4.35 -0.67 0.03
N ILE A 96 -4.73 -1.71 -0.70
CA ILE A 96 -5.99 -1.77 -1.44
C ILE A 96 -6.87 -2.84 -0.80
N TYR A 97 -8.00 -2.40 -0.26
CA TYR A 97 -9.01 -3.29 0.30
C TYR A 97 -10.09 -3.56 -0.75
N THR A 98 -10.34 -4.83 -1.07
CA THR A 98 -11.29 -5.20 -2.11
C THR A 98 -12.00 -6.54 -1.87
N ASN A 99 -13.14 -6.73 -2.54
CA ASN A 99 -13.96 -7.94 -2.44
C ASN A 99 -13.68 -8.95 -3.57
N ALA A 100 -13.15 -8.46 -4.69
CA ALA A 100 -12.85 -9.25 -5.87
C ALA A 100 -11.54 -8.79 -6.54
N LEU A 101 -10.88 -9.75 -7.18
CA LEU A 101 -9.76 -9.50 -8.08
C LEU A 101 -10.21 -9.89 -9.48
N ASP A 102 -9.83 -9.11 -10.48
CA ASP A 102 -10.14 -9.46 -11.87
C ASP A 102 -9.43 -10.76 -12.29
N LYS A 103 -9.90 -11.33 -13.40
CA LYS A 103 -9.37 -12.61 -13.91
C LYS A 103 -7.87 -12.54 -14.19
N ASP A 104 -7.38 -11.43 -14.73
CA ASP A 104 -5.97 -11.28 -15.09
C ASP A 104 -5.08 -11.22 -13.86
N LEU A 105 -5.48 -10.48 -12.82
CA LEU A 105 -4.77 -10.39 -11.56
C LEU A 105 -4.76 -11.73 -10.81
N LEU A 106 -5.90 -12.44 -10.78
CA LEU A 106 -5.98 -13.80 -10.23
C LEU A 106 -5.02 -14.76 -10.95
N ASN A 107 -4.98 -14.69 -12.28
CA ASN A 107 -4.07 -15.51 -13.10
C ASN A 107 -2.60 -15.15 -12.86
N GLN A 108 -2.27 -13.89 -12.61
CA GLN A 108 -0.90 -13.49 -12.28
C GLN A 108 -0.46 -14.01 -10.91
N PHE A 109 -1.37 -14.05 -9.93
CA PHE A 109 -1.06 -14.66 -8.64
C PHE A 109 -0.82 -16.17 -8.79
N ALA A 110 -1.65 -16.91 -9.52
CA ALA A 110 -1.44 -18.34 -9.83
C ALA A 110 -1.02 -19.21 -8.61
N GLY A 111 -1.58 -18.94 -7.43
CA GLY A 111 -1.25 -19.65 -6.18
C GLY A 111 -0.01 -19.12 -5.44
N LYS A 112 0.64 -18.09 -5.96
CA LYS A 112 1.65 -17.26 -5.28
C LYS A 112 0.98 -16.04 -4.65
N ASP A 113 1.74 -15.38 -3.78
CA ASP A 113 1.23 -14.28 -2.96
C ASP A 113 1.87 -12.96 -3.36
N MET A 114 2.72 -12.98 -4.38
CA MET A 114 3.49 -11.84 -4.87
C MET A 114 3.60 -11.87 -6.39
N ILE A 115 3.36 -10.71 -6.99
CA ILE A 115 3.65 -10.40 -8.40
C ILE A 115 4.74 -9.34 -8.42
N LEU A 116 5.77 -9.54 -9.24
CA LEU A 116 6.82 -8.54 -9.48
C LEU A 116 6.57 -7.85 -10.83
N LEU A 117 6.49 -6.52 -10.79
CA LEU A 117 6.37 -5.65 -11.96
C LEU A 117 7.74 -4.99 -12.19
N LYS A 118 8.36 -5.26 -13.36
CA LYS A 118 9.66 -4.73 -13.75
C LYS A 118 9.53 -3.66 -14.83
#